data_AF-A0A1C6G8X8-F1
#
_entry.id   AF-A0A1C6G8X8-F1
#
_cell.length_a   1.000
_cell.length_b   1.000
_cell.length_c   1.000
_cell.angle_alpha   90.00
_cell.angle_beta   90.00
_cell.angle_gamma   90.00
#
_symmetry.space_group_name_H-M   'P 1'
#
loop_
_entity.id
_entity.type
_entity.pdbx_description
1 polymer ?
#
loop_
_entity_poly.entity_id
_entity_poly.type
_entity_poly.pdbx_seq_one_letter_code
_entity_poly.pdbx_strand_id
1 'polypeptide(L)'
;MKVRKAVIPAAGLGTRFLPATKAQPKEMLPIVDKPTIQYIIEEAVDSGIEEILIITGRNKESIENHFDKSIELEMQLERSGKLKELDIVRKISSMADIHYIRQKEPKGLGDAVSCAKSFVGNEPFAVMLGDDVIDSEVPCLKQLMNCFNEYKTSILGVQKVNENDVMKYGIIKGLYIEKTYIKLKRLLKSLL
;
A
#
# COMPACT_ATOMS: atom_id res chain seq x y z
N MET A 1 -0.29 15.56 16.11
CA MET A 1 0.55 15.08 14.99
C MET A 1 -0.37 14.62 13.87
N LYS A 2 -0.06 14.98 12.62
CA LYS A 2 -0.82 14.62 11.41
C LYS A 2 -0.13 13.42 10.75
N VAL A 3 -0.90 12.43 10.28
CA VAL A 3 -0.35 11.35 9.46
C VAL A 3 -0.16 11.90 8.05
N ARG A 4 1.09 11.98 7.57
CA ARG A 4 1.41 12.49 6.22
C ARG A 4 2.32 11.56 5.42
N LYS A 5 2.82 10.49 6.05
CA LYS A 5 3.74 9.51 5.46
C LYS A 5 3.07 8.15 5.37
N ALA A 6 3.24 7.46 4.26
CA ALA A 6 2.84 6.06 4.11
C ALA A 6 4.03 5.18 3.74
N VAL A 7 4.01 3.94 4.22
CA VAL A 7 5.00 2.92 3.92
C VAL A 7 4.29 1.74 3.26
N ILE A 8 4.74 1.36 2.07
CA ILE A 8 4.18 0.27 1.26
C ILE A 8 5.23 -0.83 1.08
N PRO A 9 5.13 -1.94 1.84
CA PRO A 9 5.99 -3.10 1.64
C PRO A 9 5.63 -3.85 0.36
N ALA A 10 6.56 -3.89 -0.59
CA ALA A 10 6.42 -4.52 -1.91
C ALA A 10 7.58 -5.48 -2.25
N ALA A 11 8.29 -5.97 -1.22
CA ALA A 11 9.48 -6.80 -1.39
C ALA A 11 9.20 -8.31 -1.53
N GLY A 12 7.94 -8.73 -1.38
CA GLY A 12 7.55 -10.14 -1.40
C GLY A 12 7.67 -10.78 -2.79
N LEU A 13 7.98 -12.08 -2.82
CA LEU A 13 8.11 -12.86 -4.06
C LEU A 13 6.78 -13.20 -4.73
N GLY A 14 5.65 -13.02 -4.06
CA GLY A 14 4.33 -13.28 -4.64
C GLY A 14 4.08 -14.76 -4.97
N THR A 15 4.66 -15.70 -4.22
CA THR A 15 4.57 -17.16 -4.49
C THR A 15 3.14 -17.70 -4.54
N ARG A 16 2.20 -17.05 -3.84
CA ARG A 16 0.76 -17.38 -3.87
C ARG A 16 0.09 -17.13 -5.24
N PHE A 17 0.72 -16.35 -6.10
CA PHE A 17 0.21 -15.93 -7.41
C PHE A 17 1.02 -16.54 -8.57
N LEU A 18 1.81 -17.59 -8.30
CA LEU A 18 2.48 -18.33 -9.38
C LEU A 18 1.43 -19.00 -10.29
N PRO A 19 1.66 -19.05 -11.61
CA PRO A 19 2.88 -18.65 -12.32
C PRO A 19 2.96 -17.16 -12.70
N ALA A 20 1.90 -16.37 -12.50
CA ALA A 20 1.84 -14.97 -12.96
C ALA A 20 2.98 -14.12 -12.38
N THR A 21 3.36 -14.37 -11.12
CA THR A 21 4.42 -13.61 -10.44
C THR A 21 5.84 -14.07 -10.72
N LYS A 22 6.04 -15.04 -11.62
CA LYS A 22 7.38 -15.53 -11.96
C LYS A 22 8.29 -14.42 -12.54
N ALA A 23 7.71 -13.52 -13.33
CA ALA A 23 8.43 -12.45 -14.01
C ALA A 23 7.83 -11.04 -13.77
N GLN A 24 6.69 -10.95 -13.09
CA GLN A 24 6.00 -9.70 -12.79
C GLN A 24 5.75 -9.61 -11.28
N PRO A 25 6.01 -8.47 -10.62
CA PRO A 25 5.67 -8.28 -9.22
C PRO A 25 4.17 -8.51 -8.98
N LYS A 26 3.79 -9.08 -7.84
CA LYS A 26 2.35 -9.25 -7.48
C LYS A 26 1.62 -7.90 -7.43
N GLU A 27 2.34 -6.86 -7.02
CA GLU A 27 1.89 -5.48 -6.90
C GLU A 27 1.56 -4.86 -8.28
N MET A 28 2.16 -5.41 -9.34
CA MET A 28 1.96 -4.99 -10.72
C MET A 28 0.91 -5.83 -11.47
N LEU A 29 0.28 -6.82 -10.82
CA LEU A 29 -0.81 -7.57 -11.45
C LEU A 29 -2.00 -6.62 -11.69
N PRO A 30 -2.57 -6.58 -12.90
CA PRO A 30 -3.65 -5.65 -13.21
C PRO A 30 -4.98 -6.12 -12.62
N ILE A 31 -5.71 -5.18 -12.02
CA ILE A 31 -7.15 -5.30 -11.77
C ILE A 31 -7.82 -4.48 -12.87
N VAL A 32 -8.36 -5.19 -13.87
CA VAL A 32 -8.83 -4.63 -15.14
C VAL A 32 -7.66 -4.04 -15.94
N ASP A 33 -7.39 -2.75 -15.83
CA ASP A 33 -6.41 -2.00 -16.62
C ASP A 33 -5.34 -1.29 -15.76
N LYS A 34 -5.47 -1.34 -14.44
CA LYS A 34 -4.60 -0.66 -13.48
C LYS A 34 -3.89 -1.66 -12.57
N PRO A 35 -2.57 -1.55 -12.34
CA PRO A 35 -1.87 -2.42 -11.40
C PRO A 35 -2.36 -2.21 -9.97
N THR A 36 -2.40 -3.29 -9.18
CA THR A 36 -2.83 -3.28 -7.76
C THR A 36 -2.20 -2.14 -6.95
N ILE A 37 -0.90 -1.89 -7.11
CA ILE A 37 -0.20 -0.85 -6.34
C ILE A 37 -0.65 0.58 -6.67
N GLN A 38 -1.13 0.84 -7.88
CA GLN A 38 -1.64 2.16 -8.22
C GLN A 38 -2.92 2.47 -7.45
N TYR A 39 -3.82 1.50 -7.24
CA TYR A 39 -5.00 1.69 -6.39
C TYR A 39 -4.60 2.06 -4.95
N ILE A 40 -3.54 1.44 -4.43
CA ILE A 40 -3.04 1.69 -3.06
C ILE A 40 -2.46 3.09 -2.95
N ILE A 41 -1.70 3.55 -3.95
CA ILE A 41 -1.15 4.91 -3.97
C ILE A 41 -2.26 5.95 -4.14
N GLU A 42 -3.24 5.70 -5.00
CA GLU A 42 -4.41 6.57 -5.14
C GLU A 42 -5.16 6.69 -3.81
N GLU A 43 -5.43 5.58 -3.12
CA GLU A 43 -6.05 5.60 -1.79
C GLU A 43 -5.23 6.42 -0.78
N ALA A 44 -3.89 6.31 -0.82
CA ALA A 44 -3.00 7.09 0.03
C ALA A 44 -3.12 8.60 -0.24
N VAL A 45 -3.04 8.99 -1.52
CA VAL A 45 -3.15 10.38 -1.97
C VAL A 45 -4.52 10.97 -1.62
N ASP A 46 -5.59 10.25 -1.91
CA ASP A 46 -6.97 10.65 -1.62
C ASP A 46 -7.24 10.76 -0.10
N SER A 47 -6.48 10.02 0.70
CA SER A 47 -6.51 10.13 2.16
C SER A 47 -5.76 11.35 2.70
N GLY A 48 -4.92 11.99 1.89
CA GLY A 48 -4.10 13.15 2.22
C GLY A 48 -2.69 12.81 2.69
N ILE A 49 -2.14 11.68 2.25
CA ILE A 49 -0.70 11.36 2.39
C ILE A 49 0.10 12.23 1.43
N GLU A 50 1.23 12.75 1.91
CA GLU A 50 2.11 13.66 1.18
C GLU A 50 3.36 12.93 0.66
N GLU A 51 3.94 12.04 1.48
CA GLU A 51 5.16 11.29 1.13
C GLU A 51 4.91 9.78 1.23
N ILE A 52 5.30 9.03 0.20
CA ILE A 52 5.14 7.58 0.15
C ILE A 52 6.50 6.93 0.06
N LEU A 53 6.77 5.93 0.91
CA LEU A 53 7.94 5.07 0.80
C LEU A 53 7.52 3.67 0.37
N ILE A 54 8.01 3.23 -0.78
CA ILE A 54 7.86 1.85 -1.24
C ILE A 54 9.11 1.06 -0.86
N ILE A 55 8.92 -0.02 -0.12
CA ILE A 55 10.01 -0.94 0.23
C ILE A 55 10.06 -2.06 -0.81
N THR A 56 11.06 -2.02 -1.68
CA THR A 56 11.19 -2.96 -2.81
C THR A 56 12.15 -4.10 -2.50
N GLY A 57 12.04 -5.19 -3.26
CA GLY A 57 12.90 -6.37 -3.19
C GLY A 57 13.83 -6.46 -4.41
N ARG A 58 14.26 -7.68 -4.77
CA ARG A 58 14.90 -7.93 -6.08
C ARG A 58 13.82 -8.01 -7.17
N ASN A 59 14.16 -7.59 -8.39
CA ASN A 59 13.30 -7.67 -9.58
C ASN A 59 11.97 -6.91 -9.43
N LYS A 60 12.03 -5.68 -8.87
CA LYS A 60 10.86 -4.80 -8.64
C LYS A 60 10.93 -3.49 -9.42
N GLU A 61 11.83 -3.40 -10.40
CA GLU A 61 12.06 -2.21 -11.24
C GLU A 61 10.79 -1.74 -11.97
N SER A 62 9.88 -2.67 -12.32
CA SER A 62 8.61 -2.30 -12.95
C SER A 62 7.68 -1.49 -12.05
N ILE A 63 7.83 -1.57 -10.72
CA ILE A 63 7.10 -0.70 -9.79
C ILE A 63 7.64 0.73 -9.91
N GLU A 64 8.97 0.88 -9.85
CA GLU A 64 9.64 2.18 -9.97
C GLU A 64 9.30 2.84 -11.32
N ASN A 65 9.44 2.09 -12.42
CA ASN A 65 9.17 2.58 -13.77
C ASN A 65 7.70 2.97 -14.00
N HIS A 66 6.75 2.35 -13.29
CA HIS A 66 5.32 2.67 -13.45
C HIS A 66 4.98 4.07 -12.96
N PHE A 67 5.62 4.50 -11.88
CA PHE A 67 5.43 5.82 -11.28
C PHE A 67 6.48 6.84 -11.70
N ASP A 68 7.45 6.45 -12.53
CA ASP A 68 8.44 7.37 -13.10
C ASP A 68 7.98 7.89 -14.47
N LYS A 69 8.65 8.93 -14.94
CA LYS A 69 8.37 9.55 -16.23
C LYS A 69 8.85 8.66 -17.39
N SER A 70 7.92 8.22 -18.23
CA SER A 70 8.23 7.49 -19.46
C SER A 70 8.36 8.43 -20.66
N ILE A 71 9.53 9.05 -20.82
CA ILE A 71 9.78 10.08 -21.86
C ILE A 71 9.46 9.54 -23.27
N GLU A 72 9.92 8.33 -23.60
CA GLU A 72 9.68 7.72 -24.92
C GLU A 72 8.19 7.50 -25.20
N LEU A 73 7.45 6.95 -24.22
CA LEU A 73 6.02 6.71 -24.32
C LEU A 73 5.24 8.03 -24.47
N GLU A 74 5.56 9.03 -23.66
CA GLU A 74 4.93 10.35 -23.73
C GLU A 74 5.11 10.99 -25.11
N MET A 75 6.34 11.00 -25.63
CA MET A 75 6.64 11.54 -26.97
C MET A 75 5.88 10.81 -28.07
N GLN A 76 5.76 9.48 -27.98
CA GLN A 76 5.03 8.69 -28.96
C GLN A 76 3.51 8.97 -28.91
N LEU A 77 2.93 9.06 -27.70
CA LEU A 77 1.50 9.37 -27.53
C LEU A 77 1.17 10.79 -28.03
N GLU A 78 2.05 11.75 -27.74
CA GLU A 78 1.91 13.13 -28.23
C GLU A 78 1.98 13.19 -29.76
N ARG A 79 2.98 12.54 -30.38
CA ARG A 79 3.12 12.48 -31.86
C ARG A 79 1.95 11.78 -32.54
N SER A 80 1.34 10.79 -31.88
CA SER A 80 0.20 10.04 -32.41
C SER A 80 -1.16 10.69 -32.09
N GLY A 81 -1.18 11.86 -31.45
CA GLY A 81 -2.41 12.59 -31.09
C GLY A 81 -3.26 11.91 -30.01
N LYS A 82 -2.70 10.94 -29.28
CA LYS A 82 -3.38 10.18 -28.22
C LYS A 82 -3.36 10.93 -26.89
N LEU A 83 -4.03 12.08 -26.87
CA LEU A 83 -3.95 13.04 -25.76
C LEU A 83 -4.58 12.51 -24.45
N LYS A 84 -5.59 11.63 -24.55
CA LYS A 84 -6.23 11.04 -23.35
C LYS A 84 -5.28 10.07 -22.64
N GLU A 85 -4.62 9.21 -23.40
CA GLU A 85 -3.63 8.27 -22.89
C GLU A 85 -2.40 8.99 -22.37
N LEU A 86 -1.98 10.07 -23.03
CA LEU A 86 -0.89 10.93 -22.55
C LEU A 86 -1.20 11.55 -21.18
N ASP A 87 -2.42 12.04 -20.98
CA ASP A 87 -2.87 12.60 -19.69
C ASP A 87 -2.87 11.53 -18.59
N ILE A 88 -3.31 10.30 -18.89
CA ILE A 88 -3.26 9.17 -17.95
C ILE A 88 -1.81 8.89 -17.53
N VAL A 89 -0.88 8.73 -18.47
CA VAL A 89 0.53 8.43 -18.19
C VAL A 89 1.18 9.53 -17.35
N ARG A 90 0.93 10.81 -17.68
CA ARG A 90 1.47 11.95 -16.94
C ARG A 90 0.90 12.05 -15.52
N LYS A 91 -0.38 11.74 -15.33
CA LYS A 91 -1.00 11.74 -14.00
C LYS A 91 -0.38 10.72 -13.06
N ILE A 92 -0.04 9.53 -13.57
CA ILE A 92 0.59 8.48 -12.75
C ILE A 92 1.97 8.94 -12.25
N SER A 93 2.77 9.58 -13.10
CA SER A 93 4.13 10.02 -12.73
C SER A 93 4.18 11.24 -11.82
N SER A 94 3.09 12.01 -11.72
CA SER A 94 3.00 13.20 -10.86
C SER A 94 2.08 13.03 -9.65
N MET A 95 1.65 11.80 -9.33
CA MET A 95 0.57 11.58 -8.36
C MET A 95 0.99 11.79 -6.89
N ALA A 96 2.26 11.50 -6.56
CA ALA A 96 2.79 11.59 -5.20
C ALA A 96 4.32 11.67 -5.20
N ASP A 97 4.89 12.20 -4.12
CA ASP A 97 6.33 12.11 -3.85
C ASP A 97 6.66 10.70 -3.35
N ILE A 98 7.16 9.86 -4.26
CA ILE A 98 7.46 8.45 -3.99
C ILE A 98 8.96 8.24 -3.81
N HIS A 99 9.32 7.65 -2.66
CA HIS A 99 10.66 7.23 -2.30
C HIS A 99 10.77 5.71 -2.34
N TYR A 100 11.99 5.21 -2.56
CA TYR A 100 12.26 3.77 -2.63
C TYR A 100 13.40 3.39 -1.69
N ILE A 101 13.21 2.31 -0.94
CA ILE A 101 14.27 1.65 -0.16
C ILE A 101 14.22 0.15 -0.44
N ARG A 102 15.39 -0.47 -0.54
CA ARG A 102 15.49 -1.91 -0.79
C ARG A 102 15.55 -2.72 0.49
N GLN A 103 14.63 -3.68 0.65
CA GLN A 103 14.77 -4.77 1.61
C GLN A 103 15.78 -5.78 1.06
N LYS A 104 16.94 -5.92 1.74
CA LYS A 104 18.05 -6.75 1.26
C LYS A 104 17.72 -8.24 1.23
N GLU A 105 16.99 -8.71 2.24
CA GLU A 105 16.59 -10.10 2.43
C GLU A 105 15.12 -10.17 2.85
N PRO A 106 14.31 -11.11 2.32
CA PRO A 106 12.87 -11.17 2.58
C PRO A 106 12.57 -11.74 3.99
N LYS A 107 12.88 -10.98 5.04
CA LYS A 107 12.71 -11.36 6.47
C LYS A 107 11.32 -11.07 7.03
N GLY A 108 10.33 -10.92 6.14
CA GLY A 108 8.94 -10.65 6.51
C GLY A 108 8.62 -9.16 6.67
N LEU A 109 7.36 -8.90 7.07
CA LEU A 109 6.76 -7.56 7.11
C LEU A 109 7.43 -6.64 8.15
N GLY A 110 7.73 -7.17 9.34
CA GLY A 110 8.34 -6.38 10.41
C GLY A 110 9.72 -5.83 10.01
N ASP A 111 10.54 -6.66 9.35
CA ASP A 111 11.83 -6.23 8.81
C ASP A 111 11.67 -5.18 7.70
N ALA A 112 10.68 -5.37 6.81
CA ALA A 112 10.38 -4.39 5.78
C ALA A 112 10.03 -3.03 6.42
N VAL A 113 9.08 -2.98 7.36
CA VAL A 113 8.70 -1.73 8.04
C VAL A 113 9.88 -1.13 8.82
N SER A 114 10.75 -1.94 9.42
CA SER A 114 11.98 -1.47 10.06
C SER A 114 12.92 -0.73 9.10
N CYS A 115 12.97 -1.12 7.82
CA CYS A 115 13.74 -0.41 6.79
C CYS A 115 13.28 1.05 6.60
N ALA A 116 12.04 1.39 6.97
CA ALA A 116 11.49 2.73 6.85
C ALA A 116 11.91 3.69 7.98
N LYS A 117 12.64 3.21 9.00
CA LYS A 117 12.93 3.97 10.23
C LYS A 117 13.48 5.38 9.98
N SER A 118 14.43 5.54 9.05
CA SER A 118 15.02 6.86 8.72
C SER A 118 14.05 7.78 8.01
N PHE A 119 13.17 7.23 7.17
CA PHE A 119 12.16 7.98 6.42
C PHE A 119 11.03 8.50 7.32
N VAL A 120 10.50 7.63 8.19
CA VAL A 120 9.37 8.00 9.08
C VAL A 120 9.83 8.85 10.27
N GLY A 121 11.04 8.64 10.77
CA GLY A 121 11.56 9.36 11.94
C GLY A 121 10.69 9.12 13.18
N ASN A 122 10.30 10.20 13.85
CA ASN A 122 9.42 10.18 15.03
C ASN A 122 7.98 10.62 14.72
N GLU A 123 7.55 10.55 13.46
CA GLU A 123 6.20 10.94 13.02
C GLU A 123 5.27 9.73 12.94
N PRO A 124 3.95 9.89 13.16
CA PRO A 124 3.00 8.82 12.87
C PRO A 124 2.91 8.59 11.35
N PHE A 125 2.85 7.33 10.95
CA PHE A 125 2.85 6.93 9.55
C PHE A 125 1.85 5.80 9.31
N ALA A 126 1.36 5.71 8.08
CA ALA A 126 0.53 4.62 7.61
C ALA A 126 1.38 3.45 7.12
N VAL A 127 0.90 2.22 7.31
CA VAL A 127 1.44 1.03 6.64
C VAL A 127 0.33 0.44 5.78
N MET A 128 0.58 0.31 4.48
CA MET A 128 -0.39 -0.25 3.53
C MET A 128 0.24 -1.45 2.84
N LEU A 129 -0.46 -2.57 2.75
CA LEU A 129 0.06 -3.78 2.13
C LEU A 129 -0.15 -3.71 0.61
N GLY A 130 0.92 -3.92 -0.17
CA GLY A 130 0.95 -3.78 -1.64
C GLY A 130 0.01 -4.69 -2.44
N ASP A 131 -0.72 -5.60 -1.78
CA ASP A 131 -1.65 -6.56 -2.36
C ASP A 131 -3.07 -6.53 -1.77
N ASP A 132 -3.37 -5.62 -0.84
CA ASP A 132 -4.69 -5.49 -0.22
C ASP A 132 -5.40 -4.23 -0.75
N VAL A 133 -6.27 -4.41 -1.75
CA VAL A 133 -7.12 -3.35 -2.29
C VAL A 133 -8.46 -3.38 -1.58
N ILE A 134 -8.90 -2.22 -1.09
CA ILE A 134 -10.16 -2.06 -0.35
C ILE A 134 -11.07 -1.13 -1.14
N ASP A 135 -12.21 -1.66 -1.58
CA ASP A 135 -13.23 -0.85 -2.25
C ASP A 135 -14.16 -0.22 -1.21
N SER A 136 -14.19 1.12 -1.15
CA SER A 136 -15.00 1.88 -0.22
C SER A 136 -15.24 3.30 -0.73
N GLU A 137 -16.45 3.84 -0.48
CA GLU A 137 -16.78 5.23 -0.84
C GLU A 137 -15.85 6.26 -0.18
N VAL A 138 -15.48 6.01 1.08
CA VAL A 138 -14.47 6.78 1.79
C VAL A 138 -13.20 5.93 1.85
N PRO A 139 -12.04 6.41 1.38
CA PRO A 139 -10.78 5.66 1.44
C PRO A 139 -10.55 5.02 2.81
N CYS A 140 -10.21 3.73 2.84
CA CYS A 140 -10.06 3.00 4.11
C CYS A 140 -9.01 3.68 5.00
N LEU A 141 -7.87 4.07 4.43
CA LEU A 141 -6.84 4.81 5.14
C LEU A 141 -7.37 6.12 5.72
N LYS A 142 -8.22 6.87 5.00
CA LYS A 142 -8.83 8.10 5.52
C LYS A 142 -9.65 7.83 6.78
N GLN A 143 -10.43 6.74 6.79
CA GLN A 143 -11.20 6.33 7.97
C GLN A 143 -10.27 6.03 9.15
N LEU A 144 -9.19 5.29 8.93
CA LEU A 144 -8.19 4.98 9.97
C LEU A 144 -7.48 6.24 10.49
N MET A 145 -7.13 7.17 9.60
CA MET A 145 -6.52 8.46 9.97
C MET A 145 -7.47 9.32 10.79
N ASN A 146 -8.76 9.33 10.48
CA ASN A 146 -9.77 10.02 11.29
C ASN A 146 -9.83 9.43 12.71
N CYS A 147 -9.81 8.09 12.84
CA CYS A 147 -9.75 7.42 14.14
C CYS A 147 -8.47 7.77 14.90
N PHE A 148 -7.32 7.78 14.21
CA PHE A 148 -6.05 8.20 14.81
C PHE A 148 -6.13 9.65 15.29
N ASN A 149 -6.79 10.52 14.53
CA ASN A 149 -6.94 11.92 14.89
C ASN A 149 -7.78 12.12 16.16
N GLU A 150 -8.75 11.26 16.42
CA GLU A 150 -9.58 11.29 17.63
C GLU A 150 -8.88 10.64 18.82
N TYR A 151 -8.43 9.39 18.68
CA TYR A 151 -7.95 8.57 19.81
C TYR A 151 -6.46 8.69 20.09
N LYS A 152 -5.67 9.25 19.16
CA LYS A 152 -4.21 9.44 19.27
C LYS A 152 -3.44 8.18 19.68
N THR A 153 -3.89 7.02 19.19
CA THR A 153 -3.27 5.71 19.40
C THR A 153 -3.13 4.96 18.08
N SER A 154 -2.28 3.93 18.03
CA SER A 154 -2.18 3.05 16.86
C SER A 154 -3.54 2.46 16.49
N ILE A 155 -3.89 2.58 15.21
CA ILE A 155 -5.14 2.07 14.65
C ILE A 155 -4.82 0.91 13.72
N LEU A 156 -5.60 -0.16 13.80
CA LEU A 156 -5.48 -1.33 12.95
C LEU A 156 -6.82 -1.55 12.24
N GLY A 157 -6.79 -1.56 10.90
CA GLY A 157 -7.95 -1.97 10.11
C GLY A 157 -8.23 -3.46 10.29
N VAL A 158 -9.49 -3.80 10.54
CA VAL A 158 -9.93 -5.19 10.69
C VAL A 158 -11.26 -5.40 9.98
N GLN A 159 -11.49 -6.64 9.53
CA GLN A 159 -12.76 -7.06 8.96
C GLN A 159 -13.27 -8.31 9.68
N LYS A 160 -14.59 -8.49 9.68
CA LYS A 160 -15.19 -9.76 10.11
C LYS A 160 -14.94 -10.80 9.02
N VAL A 161 -14.55 -11.99 9.43
CA VAL A 161 -14.34 -13.14 8.54
C VAL A 161 -15.19 -14.30 9.03
N ASN A 162 -15.56 -15.21 8.12
CA ASN A 162 -16.27 -16.43 8.48
C ASN A 162 -15.39 -17.31 9.38
N GLU A 163 -16.01 -18.09 10.27
CA GLU A 163 -15.28 -18.97 11.21
C GLU A 163 -14.36 -19.96 10.48
N ASN A 164 -14.78 -20.44 9.31
CA ASN A 164 -13.99 -21.36 8.48
C ASN A 164 -12.75 -20.73 7.85
N ASP A 165 -12.70 -19.39 7.74
CA ASP A 165 -11.61 -18.65 7.12
C ASP A 165 -10.60 -18.10 8.14
N VAL A 166 -10.89 -18.21 9.44
CA VAL A 166 -10.06 -17.70 10.56
C VAL A 166 -8.60 -18.15 10.46
N MET A 167 -8.34 -19.35 9.92
CA MET A 167 -6.99 -19.88 9.77
C MET A 167 -6.13 -19.13 8.74
N LYS A 168 -6.75 -18.31 7.87
CA LYS A 168 -6.11 -17.53 6.81
C LYS A 168 -5.73 -16.10 7.26
N TYR A 169 -6.16 -15.68 8.46
CA TYR A 169 -5.95 -14.31 8.96
C TYR A 169 -5.28 -14.24 10.34
N GLY A 170 -4.67 -13.10 10.63
CA GLY A 170 -4.30 -12.73 11.99
C GLY A 170 -5.55 -12.35 12.78
N ILE A 171 -5.72 -12.93 13.98
CA ILE A 171 -6.95 -12.79 14.76
C ILE A 171 -6.70 -11.93 15.98
N ILE A 172 -7.52 -10.90 16.16
CA ILE A 172 -7.45 -9.99 17.31
C ILE A 172 -8.48 -10.34 18.37
N LYS A 173 -8.17 -10.02 19.63
CA LYS A 173 -9.13 -9.95 20.72
C LYS A 173 -9.15 -8.54 21.27
N GLY A 174 -10.35 -7.99 21.45
CA GLY A 174 -10.52 -6.65 21.98
C GLY A 174 -11.84 -6.45 22.70
N LEU A 175 -12.05 -5.24 23.21
CA LEU A 175 -13.30 -4.79 23.80
C LEU A 175 -13.93 -3.76 22.88
N TYR A 176 -15.22 -3.88 22.63
CA TYR A 176 -15.97 -2.82 21.94
C TYR A 176 -15.98 -1.57 22.83
N ILE A 177 -15.51 -0.44 22.29
CA ILE A 177 -15.66 0.87 22.90
C ILE A 177 -16.95 1.52 22.38
N GLU A 178 -17.25 1.31 21.09
CA GLU A 178 -18.49 1.74 20.42
C GLU A 178 -18.98 0.64 19.46
N LYS A 179 -20.05 0.90 18.69
CA LYS A 179 -20.61 -0.09 17.74
C LYS A 179 -19.59 -0.54 16.69
N THR A 180 -18.63 0.30 16.32
CA THR A 180 -17.66 0.07 15.24
C THR A 180 -16.21 0.01 15.74
N TYR A 181 -15.90 0.52 16.94
CA TYR A 181 -14.53 0.60 17.46
C TYR A 181 -14.20 -0.49 18.48
N ILE A 182 -13.06 -1.14 18.28
CA ILE A 182 -12.54 -2.20 19.15
C ILE A 182 -11.22 -1.74 19.77
N LYS A 183 -11.17 -1.64 21.09
CA LYS A 183 -9.90 -1.55 21.84
C LYS A 183 -9.18 -2.87 21.75
N LEU A 184 -8.11 -2.92 20.97
CA LEU A 184 -7.27 -4.12 20.86
C LEU A 184 -6.63 -4.43 22.22
N LYS A 185 -6.86 -5.65 22.73
CA LYS A 185 -6.21 -6.14 23.96
C LYS A 185 -5.00 -7.00 23.64
N ARG A 186 -5.12 -7.89 22.65
CA ARG A 186 -4.06 -8.81 22.25
C ARG A 186 -4.33 -9.40 20.86
N LEU A 187 -3.26 -9.71 20.14
CA LEU A 187 -3.27 -10.58 18.98
C LEU A 187 -3.30 -12.06 19.43
N LEU A 188 -4.36 -12.78 19.08
CA LEU A 188 -4.50 -14.20 19.43
C LEU A 188 -3.66 -15.10 18.52
N LYS A 189 -3.54 -14.73 17.25
CA LYS A 189 -2.79 -15.49 16.24
C LYS A 189 -2.14 -14.54 15.23
N SER A 190 -0.85 -14.74 14.99
CA SER A 190 -0.11 -14.11 13.87
C SER A 190 0.04 -15.12 12.74
N LEU A 191 -0.14 -14.69 11.50
CA LEU A 191 0.25 -15.43 10.29
C LEU A 191 1.46 -14.80 9.58
N LEU A 192 2.06 -13.79 10.23
CA LEU A 192 3.31 -13.16 9.85
C LEU A 192 4.44 -13.75 10.69
#